data_AF-A0A550CSE9-F1
#
_entry.id   AF-A0A550CSE9-F1
#
_cell.length_a   1.000
_cell.length_b   1.000
_cell.length_c   1.000
_cell.angle_alpha   90.00
_cell.angle_beta   90.00
_cell.angle_gamma   90.00
#
_symmetry.space_group_name_H-M   'P 1'
#
loop_
_entity.id
_entity.type
_entity.pdbx_description
1 polymer ?
#
loop_
_entity_poly.entity_id
_entity_poly.type
_entity_poly.pdbx_seq_one_letter_code
_entity_poly.pdbx_strand_id
1 'polypeptide(L)'
;MAKEDAVVTGYYRYTDIWFHWPDVLPEDQKRVIKATLGEATVLWNDLILAHSLIAHDALVDDNHPLHVQGVKGVQLYHGTFQNGQSRLMFSSKQIDYVRYWLHAMGLTEEEIPLPYSNCLVLESSLRQVSPIVYEDGGALRGALKQIDKNNKKLRNAAPFLGTRRDMFENVRKLWQAHTGTWIAIDFEEWERDSSMVTEFGYSSVRFVDGAAVGERGHDVVKEYKGYRNGNFVEDNRDHYNFGETQEVTKKGLKDKIAQMLTDPVAEGPVYLVFHDPRGDIQTLKSKQIEAPLGDLTYLIPDTPPEKGMVVIDTSEIFCGLSGDGDVGNRRSLQQMARLLDLHPTFLHNAGNDAHYTMLALREMASGEQLDIQRERRWPNRTGETEERSVKVQFREDELDPDCEDTQAVLDSLGAGYDPFTGKLLGALGEDDDSDYD
;
A
#
# COMPACT_ATOMS: atom_id res chain seq x y z
N MET A 1 -9.04 -36.73 30.12
CA MET A 1 -8.24 -36.13 29.03
C MET A 1 -8.13 -34.65 29.34
N ALA A 2 -6.94 -34.23 29.81
CA ALA A 2 -6.66 -32.80 29.95
C ALA A 2 -6.83 -32.16 28.56
N LYS A 3 -7.57 -31.06 28.47
CA LYS A 3 -7.46 -30.19 27.30
C LYS A 3 -5.99 -29.85 27.17
N GLU A 4 -5.38 -30.15 26.04
CA GLU A 4 -4.09 -29.54 25.70
C GLU A 4 -4.28 -28.02 25.89
N ASP A 5 -3.56 -27.45 26.84
CA ASP A 5 -3.52 -26.00 27.02
C ASP A 5 -2.95 -25.45 25.71
N ALA A 6 -3.83 -24.91 24.87
CA ALA A 6 -3.44 -24.33 23.60
C ALA A 6 -2.40 -23.24 23.90
N VAL A 7 -1.19 -23.39 23.34
CA VAL A 7 -0.12 -22.40 23.49
C VAL A 7 -0.64 -21.07 22.96
N VAL A 8 -0.78 -20.10 23.86
CA VAL A 8 -1.26 -18.76 23.50
C VAL A 8 -0.13 -18.05 22.75
N THR A 9 -0.34 -17.82 21.45
CA THR A 9 0.60 -17.07 20.60
C THR A 9 0.11 -15.65 20.34
N GLY A 10 1.04 -14.72 20.11
CA GLY A 10 0.72 -13.33 19.82
C GLY A 10 1.95 -12.51 19.48
N TYR A 11 1.93 -11.24 19.85
CA TYR A 11 2.97 -10.26 19.51
C TYR A 11 3.36 -9.42 20.74
N TYR A 12 4.62 -9.00 20.79
CA TYR A 12 5.14 -8.07 21.79
C TYR A 12 5.52 -6.76 21.10
N ARG A 13 5.09 -5.62 21.65
CA ARG A 13 5.47 -4.32 21.06
C ARG A 13 6.98 -4.16 21.14
N TYR A 14 7.57 -3.69 20.06
CA TYR A 14 9.01 -3.45 19.97
C TYR A 14 9.51 -2.60 21.14
N THR A 15 8.78 -1.53 21.47
CA THR A 15 9.12 -0.63 22.57
C THR A 15 9.05 -1.29 23.95
N ASP A 16 8.15 -2.27 24.15
CA ASP A 16 8.09 -2.98 25.43
C ASP A 16 9.33 -3.84 25.64
N ILE A 17 9.72 -4.56 24.59
CA ILE A 17 10.92 -5.39 24.59
C ILE A 17 12.17 -4.49 24.69
N TRP A 18 12.19 -3.37 23.97
CA TRP A 18 13.32 -2.45 23.98
C TRP A 18 13.53 -1.75 25.33
N PHE A 19 12.49 -1.17 25.91
CA PHE A 19 12.63 -0.33 27.10
C PHE A 19 12.44 -1.09 28.42
N HIS A 20 11.58 -2.10 28.47
CA HIS A 20 11.17 -2.73 29.74
C HIS A 20 11.79 -4.11 29.97
N TRP A 21 12.27 -4.77 28.93
CA TRP A 21 12.96 -6.06 29.09
C TRP A 21 14.28 -5.98 29.86
N PRO A 22 15.07 -4.89 29.77
CA PRO A 22 16.25 -4.73 30.62
C PRO A 22 15.91 -4.61 32.12
N ASP A 23 14.73 -4.10 32.47
CA ASP A 23 14.33 -3.86 33.86
C ASP A 23 14.07 -5.15 34.64
N VAL A 24 13.75 -6.24 33.94
CA VAL A 24 13.42 -7.55 34.54
C VAL A 24 14.63 -8.49 34.65
N LEU A 25 15.82 -8.03 34.26
CA LEU A 25 17.06 -8.81 34.40
C LEU A 25 17.61 -8.75 35.84
N PRO A 26 18.08 -9.86 36.42
CA PRO A 26 18.84 -9.87 37.67
C PRO A 26 20.11 -8.99 37.60
N GLU A 27 20.47 -8.31 38.69
CA GLU A 27 21.58 -7.32 38.71
C GLU A 27 22.97 -7.91 38.38
N ASP A 28 23.17 -9.17 38.72
CA ASP A 28 24.35 -9.98 38.36
C ASP A 28 24.39 -10.30 36.86
N GLN A 29 23.23 -10.54 36.24
CA GLN A 29 23.10 -10.79 34.80
C GLN A 29 23.15 -9.50 33.96
N LYS A 30 22.81 -8.34 34.53
CA LYS A 30 23.07 -7.04 33.89
C LYS A 30 24.57 -6.77 33.64
N ARG A 31 25.46 -7.42 34.39
CA ARG A 31 26.93 -7.26 34.29
C ARG A 31 27.61 -8.25 33.34
N VAL A 32 27.21 -9.52 33.33
CA VAL A 32 27.87 -10.59 32.57
C VAL A 32 27.90 -10.30 31.08
N ILE A 33 26.79 -9.79 30.56
CA ILE A 33 26.68 -9.69 29.11
C ILE A 33 27.60 -8.50 28.63
N LYS A 34 28.02 -7.55 29.50
CA LYS A 34 28.85 -6.33 29.22
C LYS A 34 30.24 -6.68 28.69
N ALA A 35 30.70 -7.91 28.97
CA ALA A 35 32.02 -8.40 28.61
C ALA A 35 32.05 -9.12 27.23
N THR A 36 30.91 -9.50 26.66
CA THR A 36 30.86 -10.44 25.52
C THR A 36 30.92 -9.77 24.14
N LEU A 37 30.85 -8.44 24.06
CA LEU A 37 30.83 -7.68 22.78
C LEU A 37 31.93 -6.61 22.63
N GLY A 38 33.01 -6.70 23.40
CA GLY A 38 34.22 -5.91 23.18
C GLY A 38 34.19 -4.50 23.78
N GLU A 39 35.30 -4.12 24.39
CA GLU A 39 35.52 -2.81 25.01
C GLU A 39 35.49 -1.69 23.96
N ALA A 40 34.42 -0.90 23.95
CA ALA A 40 34.48 0.47 23.45
C ALA A 40 33.53 1.39 24.21
N THR A 41 34.14 2.24 25.03
CA THR A 41 33.66 3.52 25.57
C THR A 41 32.82 3.50 26.84
N VAL A 42 33.51 3.90 27.89
CA VAL A 42 33.08 4.27 29.23
C VAL A 42 32.16 5.51 29.18
N LEU A 43 31.20 5.56 30.12
CA LEU A 43 30.14 6.57 30.36
C LEU A 43 28.85 6.38 29.56
N TRP A 44 27.95 5.50 30.02
CA TRP A 44 26.52 5.76 30.39
C TRP A 44 26.01 4.48 31.11
N ASN A 45 25.12 4.65 32.08
CA ASN A 45 24.73 3.68 33.13
C ASN A 45 24.25 2.27 32.66
N ASP A 46 24.71 1.22 33.36
CA ASP A 46 24.16 -0.14 33.66
C ASP A 46 23.04 -0.81 32.82
N LEU A 47 22.94 -0.58 31.50
CA LEU A 47 21.84 -1.13 30.68
C LEU A 47 22.26 -1.61 29.28
N ILE A 48 23.25 -2.51 29.18
CA ILE A 48 24.04 -2.60 27.93
C ILE A 48 23.66 -3.77 27.00
N LEU A 49 22.79 -4.71 27.41
CA LEU A 49 22.90 -6.07 26.81
C LEU A 49 21.67 -6.73 26.26
N ALA A 50 20.54 -6.59 26.95
CA ALA A 50 19.28 -6.60 26.20
C ALA A 50 19.42 -5.55 25.08
N HIS A 51 19.83 -4.32 25.40
CA HIS A 51 20.11 -3.30 24.40
C HIS A 51 21.13 -3.69 23.31
N SER A 52 22.11 -4.57 23.53
CA SER A 52 23.05 -4.97 22.46
C SER A 52 22.49 -6.07 21.56
N LEU A 53 21.68 -7.00 22.07
CA LEU A 53 21.10 -8.06 21.24
C LEU A 53 19.92 -7.53 20.43
N ILE A 54 19.02 -6.79 21.09
CA ILE A 54 17.90 -6.16 20.40
C ILE A 54 18.27 -4.79 19.83
N ALA A 55 19.55 -4.37 19.88
CA ALA A 55 20.04 -3.15 19.21
C ALA A 55 19.63 -3.15 17.74
N HIS A 56 19.32 -1.96 17.21
CA HIS A 56 18.91 -1.85 15.81
C HIS A 56 19.93 -2.46 14.84
N ASP A 57 21.22 -2.20 15.07
CA ASP A 57 22.30 -2.69 14.20
C ASP A 57 22.63 -4.16 14.44
N ALA A 58 22.32 -4.70 15.63
CA ALA A 58 22.53 -6.12 15.94
C ALA A 58 21.40 -7.00 15.41
N LEU A 59 20.15 -6.54 15.48
CA LEU A 59 18.97 -7.28 15.00
C LEU A 59 19.06 -7.64 13.53
N VAL A 60 19.66 -6.74 12.73
CA VAL A 60 19.80 -6.86 11.27
C VAL A 60 21.08 -7.60 10.84
N ASP A 61 21.95 -7.98 11.78
CA ASP A 61 23.15 -8.72 11.46
C ASP A 61 22.81 -10.14 10.99
N ASP A 62 23.51 -10.64 9.96
CA ASP A 62 23.27 -11.98 9.41
C ASP A 62 23.58 -13.11 10.42
N ASN A 63 24.38 -12.82 11.46
CA ASN A 63 24.68 -13.76 12.54
C ASN A 63 23.71 -13.66 13.72
N HIS A 64 22.73 -12.76 13.67
CA HIS A 64 21.77 -12.58 14.75
C HIS A 64 20.87 -13.82 14.89
N PRO A 65 20.53 -14.28 16.10
CA PRO A 65 19.68 -15.46 16.31
C PRO A 65 18.30 -15.38 15.65
N LEU A 66 17.79 -14.18 15.38
CA LEU A 66 16.52 -13.96 14.68
C LEU A 66 16.65 -13.83 13.16
N HIS A 67 17.84 -14.00 12.58
CA HIS A 67 18.03 -13.95 11.15
C HIS A 67 17.24 -15.07 10.45
N VAL A 68 16.54 -14.73 9.38
CA VAL A 68 15.76 -15.68 8.57
C VAL A 68 16.54 -15.97 7.30
N GLN A 69 16.81 -17.25 7.02
CA GLN A 69 17.58 -17.64 5.84
C GLN A 69 16.94 -17.09 4.55
N GLY A 70 17.73 -16.40 3.74
CA GLY A 70 17.28 -15.79 2.49
C GLY A 70 16.66 -14.40 2.66
N VAL A 71 16.58 -13.87 3.88
CA VAL A 71 16.14 -12.51 4.18
C VAL A 71 17.34 -11.68 4.61
N LYS A 72 17.65 -10.61 3.88
CA LYS A 72 18.71 -9.67 4.26
C LYS A 72 18.19 -8.76 5.38
N GLY A 73 18.80 -8.82 6.56
CA GLY A 73 18.42 -8.03 7.73
C GLY A 73 17.47 -8.75 8.70
N VAL A 74 16.53 -8.01 9.31
CA VAL A 74 15.59 -8.55 10.32
C VAL A 74 14.15 -8.57 9.84
N GLN A 75 13.45 -9.67 10.07
CA GLN A 75 11.99 -9.75 9.91
C GLN A 75 11.29 -9.43 11.23
N LEU A 76 10.42 -8.42 11.23
CA LEU A 76 9.57 -8.02 12.34
C LEU A 76 8.10 -8.00 11.89
N TYR A 77 7.20 -7.52 12.74
CA TYR A 77 5.77 -7.47 12.46
C TYR A 77 5.24 -6.05 12.65
N HIS A 78 4.50 -5.55 11.67
CA HIS A 78 3.78 -4.30 11.77
C HIS A 78 2.33 -4.58 12.15
N GLY A 79 1.91 -4.09 13.33
CA GLY A 79 0.57 -4.27 13.87
C GLY A 79 -0.21 -2.97 13.92
N THR A 80 -1.42 -2.97 13.38
CA THR A 80 -2.38 -1.87 13.49
C THR A 80 -3.44 -2.24 14.53
N PHE A 81 -3.59 -1.42 15.56
CA PHE A 81 -4.59 -1.59 16.62
C PHE A 81 -5.97 -1.08 16.17
N GLN A 82 -7.01 -1.45 16.92
CA GLN A 82 -8.40 -1.03 16.64
C GLN A 82 -8.60 0.50 16.66
N ASN A 83 -7.72 1.23 17.35
CA ASN A 83 -7.71 2.70 17.38
C ASN A 83 -6.93 3.32 16.19
N GLY A 84 -6.56 2.52 15.18
CA GLY A 84 -5.80 2.94 14.01
C GLY A 84 -4.30 3.16 14.25
N GLN A 85 -3.83 3.04 15.49
CA GLN A 85 -2.41 3.20 15.79
C GLN A 85 -1.61 2.00 15.29
N SER A 86 -0.47 2.29 14.68
CA SER A 86 0.46 1.28 14.21
C SER A 86 1.65 1.13 15.16
N ARG A 87 2.16 -0.09 15.34
CA ARG A 87 3.37 -0.37 16.12
C ARG A 87 4.19 -1.45 15.43
N LEU A 88 5.50 -1.34 15.59
CA LEU A 88 6.41 -2.43 15.30
C LEU A 88 6.40 -3.44 16.46
N MET A 89 6.49 -4.71 16.14
CA MET A 89 6.31 -5.82 17.08
C MET A 89 7.24 -6.99 16.76
N PHE A 90 7.58 -7.75 17.79
CA PHE A 90 8.13 -9.09 17.69
C PHE A 90 6.99 -10.11 17.80
N SER A 91 7.07 -11.23 17.09
CA SER A 91 6.19 -12.36 17.37
C SER A 91 6.58 -13.03 18.69
N SER A 92 5.63 -13.72 19.33
CA SER A 92 5.93 -14.46 20.56
C SER A 92 7.01 -15.52 20.34
N LYS A 93 6.98 -16.19 19.18
CA LYS A 93 8.01 -17.15 18.74
C LYS A 93 9.42 -16.56 18.74
N GLN A 94 9.58 -15.31 18.28
CA GLN A 94 10.89 -14.65 18.25
C GLN A 94 11.40 -14.39 19.67
N ILE A 95 10.55 -13.87 20.55
CA ILE A 95 10.96 -13.57 21.93
C ILE A 95 11.24 -14.85 22.71
N ASP A 96 10.41 -15.87 22.59
CA ASP A 96 10.65 -17.17 23.23
C ASP A 96 11.93 -17.82 22.73
N TYR A 97 12.22 -17.73 21.43
CA TYR A 97 13.49 -18.22 20.87
C TYR A 97 14.68 -17.48 21.46
N VAL A 98 14.64 -16.15 21.56
CA VAL A 98 15.74 -15.37 22.16
C VAL A 98 15.94 -15.72 23.63
N ARG A 99 14.85 -15.86 24.40
CA ARG A 99 14.89 -16.25 25.82
C ARG A 99 15.59 -17.59 25.99
N TYR A 100 15.18 -18.57 25.19
CA TYR A 100 15.78 -19.90 25.19
C TYR A 100 17.25 -19.85 24.72
N TRP A 101 17.56 -19.12 23.66
CA TRP A 101 18.90 -19.01 23.09
C TRP A 101 19.90 -18.41 24.08
N LEU A 102 19.52 -17.34 24.79
CA LEU A 102 20.37 -16.72 25.81
C LEU A 102 20.71 -17.70 26.95
N HIS A 103 19.73 -18.45 27.42
CA HIS A 103 19.94 -19.46 28.45
C HIS A 103 20.79 -20.64 27.94
N ALA A 104 20.47 -21.18 26.75
CA ALA A 104 21.16 -22.32 26.16
C ALA A 104 22.63 -22.02 25.84
N MET A 105 22.95 -20.77 25.49
CA MET A 105 24.32 -20.30 25.26
C MET A 105 25.07 -19.98 26.56
N GLY A 106 24.45 -20.17 27.72
CA GLY A 106 25.05 -19.88 29.03
C GLY A 106 25.26 -18.38 29.30
N LEU A 107 24.57 -17.52 28.55
CA LEU A 107 24.62 -16.06 28.73
C LEU A 107 23.73 -15.60 29.90
N THR A 108 22.74 -16.41 30.26
CA THR A 108 21.93 -16.25 31.49
C THR A 108 21.81 -17.56 32.25
N GLU A 109 21.79 -17.47 33.58
CA GLU A 109 21.67 -18.66 34.46
C GLU A 109 20.28 -19.30 34.37
N GLU A 110 19.25 -18.49 34.16
CA GLU A 110 17.86 -18.90 33.99
C GLU A 110 17.27 -18.25 32.73
N GLU A 111 16.11 -18.73 32.26
CA GLU A 111 15.37 -18.06 31.20
C GLU A 111 14.89 -16.69 31.66
N ILE A 112 15.21 -15.66 30.88
CA ILE A 112 14.81 -14.28 31.19
C ILE A 112 13.28 -14.18 31.19
N PRO A 113 12.66 -13.55 32.21
CA PRO A 113 11.22 -13.33 32.22
C PRO A 113 10.77 -12.35 31.13
N LEU A 114 9.47 -12.35 30.83
CA LEU A 114 8.89 -11.30 30.00
C LEU A 114 8.86 -9.97 30.77
N PRO A 115 8.82 -8.80 30.09
CA PRO A 115 8.84 -7.50 30.74
C PRO A 115 7.74 -7.31 31.79
N TYR A 116 6.54 -7.83 31.54
CA TYR A 116 5.41 -7.81 32.47
C TYR A 116 4.28 -8.76 32.02
N SER A 117 3.39 -9.16 32.92
CA SER A 117 2.44 -10.28 32.69
C SER A 117 1.44 -10.08 31.55
N ASN A 118 1.12 -8.84 31.17
CA ASN A 118 0.15 -8.51 30.12
C ASN A 118 0.78 -7.80 28.90
N CYS A 119 2.07 -8.03 28.62
CA CYS A 119 2.74 -7.46 27.44
C CYS A 119 2.39 -8.17 26.12
N LEU A 120 1.78 -9.36 26.19
CA LEU A 120 1.39 -10.12 25.00
C LEU A 120 0.12 -9.52 24.37
N VAL A 121 0.26 -9.05 23.15
CA VAL A 121 -0.84 -8.59 22.30
C VAL A 121 -1.34 -9.77 21.47
N LEU A 122 -2.60 -10.14 21.68
CA LEU A 122 -3.24 -11.19 20.88
C LEU A 122 -3.59 -10.66 19.49
N GLU A 123 -3.59 -11.55 18.50
CA GLU A 123 -3.99 -11.21 17.13
C GLU A 123 -5.42 -10.65 17.06
N SER A 124 -6.32 -11.14 17.91
CA SER A 124 -7.69 -10.62 18.05
C SER A 124 -7.77 -9.17 18.54
N SER A 125 -6.71 -8.64 19.15
CA SER A 125 -6.62 -7.23 19.58
C SER A 125 -6.10 -6.31 18.47
N LEU A 126 -5.61 -6.88 17.37
CA LEU A 126 -5.10 -6.16 16.22
C LEU A 126 -6.18 -6.15 15.15
N ARG A 127 -6.27 -5.01 14.44
CA ARG A 127 -7.05 -4.93 13.20
C ARG A 127 -6.28 -5.58 12.06
N GLN A 128 -4.96 -5.40 12.05
CA GLN A 128 -4.08 -5.99 11.05
C GLN A 128 -2.73 -6.29 11.66
N VAL A 129 -2.14 -7.40 11.23
CA VAL A 129 -0.71 -7.66 11.39
C VAL A 129 -0.14 -8.17 10.07
N SER A 130 1.09 -7.79 9.75
CA SER A 130 1.84 -8.36 8.62
C SER A 130 3.34 -8.32 8.87
N PRO A 131 4.11 -9.28 8.32
CA PRO A 131 5.56 -9.27 8.42
C PRO A 131 6.16 -8.09 7.64
N ILE A 132 7.30 -7.60 8.11
CA ILE A 132 8.07 -6.52 7.48
C ILE A 132 9.56 -6.80 7.68
N VAL A 133 10.38 -6.50 6.67
CA VAL A 133 11.83 -6.71 6.70
C VAL A 133 12.54 -5.36 6.70
N TYR A 134 13.58 -5.23 7.52
CA TYR A 134 14.49 -4.09 7.50
C TYR A 134 15.92 -4.56 7.24
N GLU A 135 16.53 -4.03 6.19
CA GLU A 135 17.86 -4.46 5.74
C GLU A 135 18.99 -3.99 6.66
N ASP A 136 18.83 -2.84 7.32
CA ASP A 136 19.84 -2.25 8.19
C ASP A 136 19.24 -1.51 9.40
N GLY A 137 20.07 -1.23 10.41
CA GLY A 137 19.62 -0.63 11.66
C GLY A 137 19.21 0.84 11.53
N GLY A 138 19.71 1.54 10.49
CA GLY A 138 19.27 2.87 10.10
C GLY A 138 17.84 2.86 9.59
N ALA A 139 17.52 1.92 8.69
CA ALA A 139 16.18 1.70 8.16
C ALA A 139 15.19 1.35 9.28
N LEU A 140 15.56 0.44 10.18
CA LEU A 140 14.73 0.07 11.34
C LEU A 140 14.46 1.27 12.27
N ARG A 141 15.50 2.05 12.61
CA ARG A 141 15.37 3.25 13.44
C ARG A 141 14.53 4.33 12.76
N GLY A 142 14.69 4.48 11.44
CA GLY A 142 13.89 5.38 10.61
C GLY A 142 12.41 4.99 10.64
N ALA A 143 12.11 3.70 10.49
CA ALA A 143 10.75 3.18 10.51
C ALA A 143 10.04 3.43 11.85
N LEU A 144 10.72 3.21 12.98
CA LEU A 144 10.16 3.54 14.31
C LEU A 144 9.77 5.02 14.42
N LYS A 145 10.65 5.92 13.99
CA LYS A 145 10.36 7.37 13.97
C LYS A 145 9.19 7.70 13.06
N GLN A 146 9.11 7.05 11.89
CA GLN A 146 8.05 7.30 10.92
C GLN A 146 6.69 6.80 11.43
N ILE A 147 6.63 5.61 12.03
CA ILE A 147 5.44 5.08 12.68
C ILE A 147 4.92 6.05 13.74
N ASP A 148 5.80 6.58 14.59
CA ASP A 148 5.42 7.56 15.61
C ASP A 148 4.89 8.87 15.01
N LYS A 149 5.50 9.38 13.94
CA LYS A 149 5.01 10.55 13.22
C LYS A 149 3.61 10.30 12.64
N ASN A 150 3.41 9.15 11.99
CA ASN A 150 2.12 8.79 11.39
C ASN A 150 1.03 8.62 12.44
N ASN A 151 1.33 7.97 13.57
CA ASN A 151 0.39 7.85 14.68
C ASN A 151 -0.07 9.22 15.22
N LYS A 152 0.85 10.19 15.30
CA LYS A 152 0.51 11.58 15.69
C LYS A 152 -0.39 12.26 14.66
N LYS A 153 -0.09 12.07 13.36
CA LYS A 153 -0.88 12.63 12.24
C LYS A 153 -2.29 12.01 12.14
N LEU A 154 -2.42 10.73 12.47
CA LEU A 154 -3.69 9.99 12.39
C LEU A 154 -4.64 10.25 13.55
N ARG A 155 -4.17 10.84 14.67
CA ARG A 155 -4.97 11.04 15.89
C ARG A 155 -6.27 11.83 15.63
N ASN A 156 -6.24 12.77 14.70
CA ASN A 156 -7.38 13.62 14.33
C ASN A 156 -7.78 13.41 12.86
N ALA A 157 -7.46 12.26 12.28
CA ALA A 157 -7.79 11.98 10.90
C ALA A 157 -9.30 11.97 10.65
N ALA A 158 -9.67 12.23 9.40
CA ALA A 158 -11.05 12.16 8.96
C ALA A 158 -11.67 10.76 9.21
N PRO A 159 -12.98 10.67 9.50
CA PRO A 159 -13.61 9.43 9.99
C PRO A 159 -13.44 8.21 9.06
N PHE A 160 -13.45 8.42 7.74
CA PHE A 160 -13.38 7.35 6.74
C PHE A 160 -11.95 6.92 6.38
N LEU A 161 -10.94 7.69 6.80
CA LEU A 161 -9.57 7.38 6.43
C LEU A 161 -9.08 6.05 7.02
N GLY A 162 -9.52 5.71 8.24
CA GLY A 162 -9.21 4.41 8.84
C GLY A 162 -9.69 3.25 7.96
N THR A 163 -10.96 3.28 7.56
CA THR A 163 -11.56 2.25 6.70
C THR A 163 -10.83 2.13 5.36
N ARG A 164 -10.50 3.24 4.71
CA ARG A 164 -9.77 3.24 3.43
C ARG A 164 -8.37 2.65 3.56
N ARG A 165 -7.68 2.93 4.67
CA ARG A 165 -6.37 2.33 4.96
C ARG A 165 -6.48 0.81 5.17
N ASP A 166 -7.54 0.36 5.86
CA ASP A 166 -7.79 -1.08 6.03
C ASP A 166 -8.12 -1.75 4.70
N MET A 167 -8.94 -1.12 3.86
CA MET A 167 -9.26 -1.62 2.51
C MET A 167 -8.00 -1.79 1.67
N PHE A 168 -7.11 -0.79 1.67
CA PHE A 168 -5.83 -0.87 0.96
C PHE A 168 -5.00 -2.07 1.41
N GLU A 169 -4.86 -2.24 2.72
CA GLU A 169 -4.05 -3.32 3.29
C GLU A 169 -4.68 -4.71 3.10
N ASN A 170 -6.01 -4.81 3.18
CA ASN A 170 -6.72 -6.04 2.87
C ASN A 170 -6.53 -6.41 1.39
N VAL A 171 -6.69 -5.46 0.47
CA VAL A 171 -6.44 -5.69 -0.96
C VAL A 171 -5.01 -6.16 -1.21
N ARG A 172 -4.02 -5.50 -0.58
CA ARG A 172 -2.61 -5.89 -0.66
C ARG A 172 -2.40 -7.33 -0.19
N LYS A 173 -2.98 -7.72 0.96
CA LYS A 173 -2.91 -9.10 1.47
C LYS A 173 -3.55 -10.11 0.52
N LEU A 174 -4.75 -9.80 0.02
CA LEU A 174 -5.49 -10.68 -0.89
C LEU A 174 -4.72 -10.89 -2.20
N TRP A 175 -4.12 -9.83 -2.75
CA TRP A 175 -3.29 -9.90 -3.95
C TRP A 175 -2.03 -10.74 -3.73
N GLN A 176 -1.31 -10.49 -2.63
CA GLN A 176 -0.09 -11.22 -2.26
C GLN A 176 -0.32 -12.69 -1.88
N ALA A 177 -1.57 -13.08 -1.56
CA ALA A 177 -1.93 -14.47 -1.36
C ALA A 177 -1.88 -15.29 -2.66
N HIS A 178 -1.83 -14.64 -3.83
CA HIS A 178 -1.82 -15.28 -5.15
C HIS A 178 -3.00 -16.25 -5.34
N THR A 179 -4.19 -15.87 -4.83
CA THR A 179 -5.41 -16.68 -4.90
C THR A 179 -6.50 -15.98 -5.72
N GLY A 180 -7.35 -16.77 -6.36
CA GLY A 180 -8.53 -16.30 -7.08
C GLY A 180 -8.22 -15.66 -8.43
N THR A 181 -9.27 -15.09 -9.03
CA THR A 181 -9.18 -14.38 -10.31
C THR A 181 -9.60 -12.92 -10.12
N TRP A 182 -8.74 -12.01 -10.56
CA TRP A 182 -8.96 -10.57 -10.51
C TRP A 182 -9.39 -10.10 -11.89
N ILE A 183 -10.49 -9.36 -11.99
CA ILE A 183 -11.06 -8.95 -13.28
C ILE A 183 -11.40 -7.48 -13.20
N ALA A 184 -10.62 -6.63 -13.85
CA ALA A 184 -11.01 -5.25 -14.10
C ALA A 184 -11.98 -5.19 -15.28
N ILE A 185 -13.06 -4.44 -15.11
CA ILE A 185 -14.13 -4.28 -16.09
C ILE A 185 -14.42 -2.79 -16.23
N ASP A 186 -14.68 -2.37 -17.45
CA ASP A 186 -15.16 -1.02 -17.78
C ASP A 186 -16.15 -1.10 -18.95
N PHE A 187 -17.12 -0.19 -18.99
CA PHE A 187 -18.13 -0.09 -20.05
C PHE A 187 -18.23 1.34 -20.58
N GLU A 188 -18.35 1.47 -21.90
CA GLU A 188 -18.77 2.72 -22.52
C GLU A 188 -20.21 2.63 -23.00
N GLU A 189 -21.05 3.54 -22.51
CA GLU A 189 -22.44 3.69 -22.89
C GLU A 189 -22.62 4.87 -23.83
N TRP A 190 -23.64 4.83 -24.68
CA TRP A 190 -23.92 5.97 -25.55
C TRP A 190 -24.40 7.17 -24.72
N GLU A 191 -23.73 8.31 -24.86
CA GLU A 191 -23.95 9.51 -24.06
C GLU A 191 -25.39 10.08 -24.11
N ARG A 192 -26.22 9.65 -25.09
CA ARG A 192 -27.63 10.07 -25.22
C ARG A 192 -28.62 9.01 -24.74
N ASP A 193 -28.17 7.79 -24.50
CA ASP A 193 -28.99 6.70 -23.97
C ASP A 193 -28.10 5.66 -23.27
N SER A 194 -28.06 5.73 -21.93
CA SER A 194 -27.32 4.77 -21.08
C SER A 194 -27.86 3.34 -21.16
N SER A 195 -29.02 3.12 -21.80
CA SER A 195 -29.51 1.77 -22.11
C SER A 195 -28.86 1.16 -23.35
N MET A 196 -27.77 1.75 -23.85
CA MET A 196 -27.01 1.28 -25.00
C MET A 196 -25.52 1.15 -24.67
N VAL A 197 -25.11 -0.03 -24.22
CA VAL A 197 -23.70 -0.38 -23.99
C VAL A 197 -23.00 -0.54 -25.34
N THR A 198 -22.11 0.39 -25.67
CA THR A 198 -21.42 0.41 -26.96
C THR A 198 -20.11 -0.38 -26.95
N GLU A 199 -19.42 -0.40 -25.81
CA GLU A 199 -18.10 -1.03 -25.66
C GLU A 199 -18.01 -1.76 -24.31
N PHE A 200 -17.19 -2.80 -24.28
CA PHE A 200 -16.85 -3.53 -23.07
C PHE A 200 -15.36 -3.81 -23.06
N GLY A 201 -14.72 -3.45 -21.95
CA GLY A 201 -13.32 -3.71 -21.70
C GLY A 201 -13.12 -4.63 -20.52
N TYR A 202 -12.10 -5.46 -20.61
CA TYR A 202 -11.67 -6.25 -19.46
C TYR A 202 -10.16 -6.43 -19.41
N SER A 203 -9.64 -6.56 -18.20
CA SER A 203 -8.29 -7.03 -17.93
C SER A 203 -8.33 -7.96 -16.73
N SER A 204 -8.01 -9.24 -16.94
CA SER A 204 -8.01 -10.27 -15.90
C SER A 204 -6.59 -10.70 -15.52
N VAL A 205 -6.43 -11.13 -14.27
CA VAL A 205 -5.20 -11.72 -13.74
C VAL A 205 -5.58 -12.90 -12.84
N ARG A 206 -4.94 -14.05 -13.07
CA ARG A 206 -4.98 -15.22 -12.18
C ARG A 206 -3.56 -15.70 -11.91
N PHE A 207 -3.38 -16.52 -10.89
CA PHE A 207 -2.07 -17.04 -10.53
C PHE A 207 -2.00 -18.53 -10.83
N VAL A 208 -1.02 -18.93 -11.65
CA VAL A 208 -0.75 -20.33 -12.02
C VAL A 208 0.69 -20.62 -11.62
N ASP A 209 0.90 -21.61 -10.74
CA ASP A 209 2.22 -21.96 -10.19
C ASP A 209 2.97 -20.75 -9.57
N GLY A 210 2.22 -19.83 -8.95
CA GLY A 210 2.74 -18.60 -8.36
C GLY A 210 3.07 -17.49 -9.37
N ALA A 211 2.93 -17.73 -10.67
CA ALA A 211 3.11 -16.71 -11.70
C ALA A 211 1.77 -16.06 -12.09
N ALA A 212 1.77 -14.74 -12.23
CA ALA A 212 0.61 -14.00 -12.71
C ALA A 212 0.41 -14.24 -14.22
N VAL A 213 -0.74 -14.78 -14.59
CA VAL A 213 -1.19 -14.96 -15.97
C VAL A 213 -2.38 -14.05 -16.20
N GLY A 214 -2.30 -13.18 -17.20
CA GLY A 214 -3.35 -12.22 -17.49
C GLY A 214 -3.91 -12.33 -18.90
N GLU A 215 -5.17 -11.96 -19.04
CA GLU A 215 -5.86 -11.76 -20.31
C GLU A 215 -6.43 -10.34 -20.33
N ARG A 216 -6.63 -9.78 -21.51
CA ARG A 216 -7.29 -8.49 -21.70
C ARG A 216 -7.95 -8.45 -23.05
N GLY A 217 -9.00 -7.65 -23.16
CA GLY A 217 -9.71 -7.50 -24.41
C GLY A 217 -10.57 -6.25 -24.44
N HIS A 218 -11.00 -5.94 -25.66
CA HIS A 218 -11.89 -4.84 -25.97
C HIS A 218 -12.91 -5.31 -27.00
N ASP A 219 -14.19 -5.22 -26.65
CA ASP A 219 -15.29 -5.64 -27.50
C ASP A 219 -16.20 -4.44 -27.83
N VAL A 220 -16.56 -4.29 -29.10
CA VAL A 220 -17.54 -3.31 -29.58
C VAL A 220 -18.83 -4.01 -29.98
N VAL A 221 -19.96 -3.48 -29.55
CA VAL A 221 -21.29 -4.04 -29.85
C VAL A 221 -21.69 -3.69 -31.28
N LYS A 222 -21.76 -4.71 -32.14
CA LYS A 222 -22.01 -4.59 -33.58
C LYS A 222 -23.28 -3.84 -33.91
N GLU A 223 -24.36 -4.10 -33.18
CA GLU A 223 -25.66 -3.45 -33.35
C GLU A 223 -25.62 -1.96 -33.02
N TYR A 224 -24.63 -1.52 -32.23
CA TYR A 224 -24.46 -0.15 -31.80
C TYR A 224 -23.24 0.56 -32.41
N LYS A 225 -22.61 -0.04 -33.43
CA LYS A 225 -21.40 0.51 -34.07
C LYS A 225 -21.57 1.95 -34.58
N GLY A 226 -22.78 2.33 -35.02
CA GLY A 226 -23.11 3.67 -35.49
C GLY A 226 -23.33 4.72 -34.39
N TYR A 227 -23.42 4.32 -33.12
CA TYR A 227 -23.59 5.21 -31.98
C TYR A 227 -22.21 5.51 -31.41
N ARG A 228 -21.79 6.76 -31.55
CA ARG A 228 -20.46 7.25 -31.17
C ARG A 228 -20.64 8.35 -30.14
N ASN A 229 -19.75 8.39 -29.16
CA ASN A 229 -19.64 9.50 -28.22
C ASN A 229 -18.84 10.63 -28.87
N GLY A 230 -18.57 11.72 -28.15
CA GLY A 230 -17.81 12.85 -28.66
C GLY A 230 -18.40 14.22 -28.30
N ASN A 231 -19.62 14.30 -27.77
CA ASN A 231 -20.16 15.59 -27.31
C ASN A 231 -19.75 15.90 -25.87
N PHE A 232 -19.67 14.89 -25.00
CA PHE A 232 -19.30 15.07 -23.58
C PHE A 232 -18.00 14.37 -23.18
N VAL A 233 -17.65 13.31 -23.89
CA VAL A 233 -16.49 12.44 -23.61
C VAL A 233 -15.79 12.14 -24.93
N GLU A 234 -14.46 12.01 -24.93
CA GLU A 234 -13.69 11.68 -26.13
C GLU A 234 -14.09 10.32 -26.72
N ASP A 235 -14.17 10.22 -28.05
CA ASP A 235 -14.43 8.95 -28.75
C ASP A 235 -13.11 8.24 -29.06
N ASN A 236 -12.61 7.44 -28.11
CA ASN A 236 -11.38 6.66 -28.26
C ASN A 236 -11.62 5.17 -28.57
N ARG A 237 -12.83 4.80 -28.99
CA ARG A 237 -13.22 3.41 -29.34
C ARG A 237 -12.23 2.67 -30.23
N ASP A 238 -11.71 3.35 -31.24
CA ASP A 238 -10.86 2.74 -32.26
C ASP A 238 -9.36 2.76 -31.88
N HIS A 239 -9.02 3.23 -30.67
CA HIS A 239 -7.65 3.38 -30.15
C HIS A 239 -7.33 2.39 -29.02
N TYR A 240 -7.65 1.11 -29.19
CA TYR A 240 -7.28 0.08 -28.23
C TYR A 240 -5.78 -0.22 -28.27
N ASN A 241 -5.08 -0.03 -27.15
CA ASN A 241 -3.62 -0.12 -27.07
C ASN A 241 -3.08 -1.56 -26.95
N PHE A 242 -3.92 -2.51 -26.54
CA PHE A 242 -3.43 -3.78 -25.99
C PHE A 242 -3.81 -5.02 -26.81
N GLY A 243 -4.22 -4.83 -28.05
CA GLY A 243 -4.59 -5.91 -28.97
C GLY A 243 -5.51 -5.43 -30.08
N GLU A 244 -6.40 -6.32 -30.51
CA GLU A 244 -7.40 -6.02 -31.53
C GLU A 244 -8.80 -5.94 -30.91
N THR A 245 -9.51 -4.86 -31.20
CA THR A 245 -10.94 -4.72 -30.88
C THR A 245 -11.74 -5.80 -31.60
N GLN A 246 -12.56 -6.54 -30.85
CA GLN A 246 -13.44 -7.56 -31.41
C GLN A 246 -14.84 -7.01 -31.60
N GLU A 247 -15.51 -7.40 -32.69
CA GLU A 247 -16.93 -7.09 -32.86
C GLU A 247 -17.79 -8.23 -32.32
N VAL A 248 -18.67 -7.92 -31.38
CA VAL A 248 -19.59 -8.89 -30.77
C VAL A 248 -21.04 -8.46 -30.96
N THR A 249 -21.96 -9.42 -31.01
CA THR A 249 -23.40 -9.11 -30.94
C THR A 249 -23.79 -8.85 -29.50
N LYS A 250 -24.92 -8.18 -29.25
CA LYS A 250 -25.45 -7.98 -27.87
C LYS A 250 -25.55 -9.29 -27.09
N LYS A 251 -26.05 -10.34 -27.75
CA LYS A 251 -26.14 -11.68 -27.15
C LYS A 251 -24.75 -12.25 -26.88
N GLY A 252 -23.82 -12.14 -27.83
CA GLY A 252 -22.45 -12.60 -27.67
C GLY A 252 -21.73 -11.91 -26.51
N LEU A 253 -21.94 -10.61 -26.34
CA LEU A 253 -21.40 -9.86 -25.20
C LEU A 253 -21.95 -10.39 -23.87
N LYS A 254 -23.27 -10.57 -23.77
CA LYS A 254 -23.93 -11.15 -22.59
C LYS A 254 -23.40 -12.53 -22.24
N ASP A 255 -23.31 -13.42 -23.24
CA ASP A 255 -22.81 -14.79 -23.05
C ASP A 255 -21.32 -14.77 -22.62
N LYS A 256 -20.50 -13.89 -23.20
CA LYS A 256 -19.08 -13.71 -22.86
C LYS A 256 -18.88 -13.22 -21.42
N ILE A 257 -19.61 -12.18 -21.00
CA ILE A 257 -19.54 -11.66 -19.63
C ILE A 257 -20.00 -12.72 -18.63
N ALA A 258 -21.10 -13.43 -18.94
CA ALA A 258 -21.58 -14.49 -18.07
C ALA A 258 -20.51 -15.57 -17.87
N GLN A 259 -19.89 -16.05 -18.95
CA GLN A 259 -18.82 -17.03 -18.90
C GLN A 259 -17.59 -16.53 -18.12
N MET A 260 -17.15 -15.30 -18.39
CA MET A 260 -16.01 -14.67 -17.72
C MET A 260 -16.17 -14.60 -16.20
N LEU A 261 -17.42 -14.52 -15.73
CA LEU A 261 -17.73 -14.47 -14.31
C LEU A 261 -18.02 -15.86 -13.72
N THR A 262 -18.67 -16.77 -14.45
CA THR A 262 -19.04 -18.09 -13.91
C THR A 262 -17.87 -19.05 -13.81
N ASP A 263 -17.01 -19.10 -14.83
CA ASP A 263 -15.93 -20.08 -14.88
C ASP A 263 -14.95 -19.86 -13.70
N PRO A 264 -14.50 -18.63 -13.40
CA PRO A 264 -13.58 -18.42 -12.29
C PRO A 264 -14.20 -18.60 -10.89
N VAL A 265 -15.49 -18.30 -10.72
CA VAL A 265 -16.21 -18.53 -9.45
C VAL A 265 -16.25 -20.02 -9.08
N ALA A 266 -16.22 -20.92 -10.08
CA ALA A 266 -16.14 -22.36 -9.84
C ALA A 266 -14.77 -22.79 -9.28
N GLU A 267 -13.70 -22.07 -9.64
CA GLU A 267 -12.31 -22.37 -9.29
C GLU A 267 -11.86 -21.69 -7.98
N GLY A 268 -12.46 -20.56 -7.61
CA GLY A 268 -12.12 -19.83 -6.39
C GLY A 268 -12.84 -18.48 -6.28
N PRO A 269 -12.34 -17.56 -5.44
CA PRO A 269 -12.93 -16.23 -5.32
C PRO A 269 -12.64 -15.38 -6.56
N VAL A 270 -13.59 -14.50 -6.90
CA VAL A 270 -13.46 -13.51 -7.96
C VAL A 270 -13.41 -12.11 -7.37
N TYR A 271 -12.39 -11.34 -7.74
CA TYR A 271 -12.23 -9.95 -7.34
C TYR A 271 -12.57 -9.07 -8.54
N LEU A 272 -13.73 -8.42 -8.51
CA LEU A 272 -14.14 -7.50 -9.57
C LEU A 272 -13.57 -6.12 -9.27
N VAL A 273 -12.73 -5.62 -10.18
CA VAL A 273 -11.95 -4.40 -10.00
C VAL A 273 -12.56 -3.29 -10.85
N PHE A 274 -12.82 -2.15 -10.23
CA PHE A 274 -13.39 -0.98 -10.90
C PHE A 274 -12.68 0.29 -10.48
N HIS A 275 -12.91 1.36 -11.23
CA HIS A 275 -12.63 2.71 -10.81
C HIS A 275 -13.96 3.47 -10.64
N ASP A 276 -14.47 3.51 -9.41
CA ASP A 276 -15.87 3.90 -9.08
C ASP A 276 -16.96 2.94 -9.63
N PRO A 277 -17.23 1.80 -8.96
CA PRO A 277 -18.03 0.68 -9.49
C PRO A 277 -19.52 0.98 -9.72
N ARG A 278 -20.02 2.16 -9.36
CA ARG A 278 -21.48 2.42 -9.32
C ARG A 278 -22.13 2.32 -10.69
N GLY A 279 -21.47 2.83 -11.74
CA GLY A 279 -21.95 2.76 -13.11
C GLY A 279 -21.88 1.33 -13.63
N ASP A 280 -20.69 0.74 -13.62
CA ASP A 280 -20.45 -0.61 -14.17
C ASP A 280 -21.33 -1.68 -13.53
N ILE A 281 -21.53 -1.63 -12.22
CA ILE A 281 -22.41 -2.60 -11.55
C ILE A 281 -23.88 -2.41 -11.95
N GLN A 282 -24.33 -1.19 -12.22
CA GLN A 282 -25.67 -0.96 -12.77
C GLN A 282 -25.79 -1.54 -14.18
N THR A 283 -24.76 -1.34 -15.01
CA THR A 283 -24.68 -1.87 -16.37
C THR A 283 -24.67 -3.40 -16.38
N LEU A 284 -23.88 -4.04 -15.52
CA LEU A 284 -23.84 -5.49 -15.32
C LEU A 284 -25.21 -6.06 -14.91
N LYS A 285 -25.96 -5.35 -14.05
CA LYS A 285 -27.31 -5.75 -13.61
C LYS A 285 -28.41 -5.43 -14.62
N SER A 286 -28.13 -4.59 -15.61
CA SER A 286 -29.12 -4.14 -16.58
C SER A 286 -29.63 -5.30 -17.44
N LYS A 287 -30.78 -5.12 -18.11
CA LYS A 287 -31.34 -6.11 -19.05
C LYS A 287 -30.45 -6.39 -20.27
N GLN A 288 -29.47 -5.53 -20.53
CA GLN A 288 -28.55 -5.71 -21.65
C GLN A 288 -27.53 -6.81 -21.36
N ILE A 289 -27.06 -6.88 -20.11
CA ILE A 289 -25.99 -7.77 -19.69
C ILE A 289 -26.54 -8.93 -18.83
N GLU A 290 -27.36 -8.63 -17.81
CA GLU A 290 -27.87 -9.61 -16.83
C GLU A 290 -26.75 -10.54 -16.29
N ALA A 291 -25.64 -9.93 -15.88
CA ALA A 291 -24.47 -10.65 -15.40
C ALA A 291 -24.80 -11.50 -14.15
N PRO A 292 -24.23 -12.71 -14.01
CA PRO A 292 -24.44 -13.60 -12.86
C PRO A 292 -23.63 -13.12 -11.64
N LEU A 293 -24.08 -12.05 -11.00
CA LEU A 293 -23.43 -11.45 -9.81
C LEU A 293 -23.84 -12.12 -8.49
N GLY A 294 -23.90 -13.45 -8.45
CA GLY A 294 -24.25 -14.20 -7.24
C GLY A 294 -23.20 -14.01 -6.13
N ASP A 295 -23.65 -13.88 -4.88
CA ASP A 295 -22.80 -13.69 -3.69
C ASP A 295 -21.81 -12.51 -3.78
N LEU A 296 -22.22 -11.43 -4.47
CA LEU A 296 -21.45 -10.19 -4.58
C LEU A 296 -21.42 -9.43 -3.24
N THR A 297 -20.22 -9.16 -2.73
CA THR A 297 -19.99 -8.34 -1.54
C THR A 297 -19.13 -7.11 -1.84
N TYR A 298 -19.43 -6.02 -1.15
CA TYR A 298 -18.60 -4.79 -1.13
C TYR A 298 -17.67 -4.74 0.08
N LEU A 299 -17.78 -5.69 1.00
CA LEU A 299 -16.91 -5.80 2.16
C LEU A 299 -15.65 -6.59 1.75
N ILE A 300 -14.50 -5.93 1.83
CA ILE A 300 -13.20 -6.54 1.50
C ILE A 300 -12.72 -7.35 2.73
N PRO A 301 -12.65 -8.69 2.65
CA PRO A 301 -12.20 -9.52 3.76
C PRO A 301 -10.71 -9.34 4.02
N ASP A 302 -10.26 -9.66 5.23
CA ASP A 302 -8.86 -9.64 5.65
C ASP A 302 -8.08 -10.92 5.27
N THR A 303 -8.81 -11.95 4.84
CA THR A 303 -8.35 -13.26 4.42
C THR A 303 -9.02 -13.66 3.10
N PRO A 304 -8.34 -14.41 2.20
CA PRO A 304 -8.95 -14.85 0.96
C PRO A 304 -10.20 -15.70 1.22
N PRO A 305 -11.38 -15.32 0.70
CA PRO A 305 -12.56 -16.17 0.80
C PRO A 305 -12.39 -17.40 -0.09
N GLU A 306 -13.04 -18.51 0.28
CA GLU A 306 -13.00 -19.73 -0.54
C GLU A 306 -13.72 -19.54 -1.89
N LYS A 307 -14.83 -18.80 -1.89
CA LYS A 307 -15.70 -18.54 -3.04
C LYS A 307 -16.41 -17.20 -2.91
N GLY A 308 -17.05 -16.78 -4.00
CA GLY A 308 -17.88 -15.58 -4.07
C GLY A 308 -17.20 -14.46 -4.85
N MET A 309 -17.86 -13.31 -4.91
CA MET A 309 -17.39 -12.16 -5.67
C MET A 309 -17.18 -10.95 -4.75
N VAL A 310 -16.00 -10.34 -4.80
CA VAL A 310 -15.65 -9.17 -4.00
C VAL A 310 -15.42 -7.99 -4.91
N VAL A 311 -16.12 -6.87 -4.64
CA VAL A 311 -15.92 -5.61 -5.37
C VAL A 311 -14.71 -4.87 -4.80
N ILE A 312 -13.81 -4.47 -5.69
CA ILE A 312 -12.58 -3.74 -5.40
C ILE A 312 -12.66 -2.39 -6.12
N ASP A 313 -12.74 -1.30 -5.35
CA ASP A 313 -12.79 0.06 -5.90
C ASP A 313 -11.40 0.71 -5.78
N THR A 314 -10.72 0.85 -6.92
CA THR A 314 -9.38 1.45 -6.98
C THR A 314 -9.37 2.92 -6.56
N SER A 315 -10.48 3.65 -6.74
CA SER A 315 -10.58 5.04 -6.30
C SER A 315 -10.54 5.15 -4.77
N GLU A 316 -11.20 4.23 -4.05
CA GLU A 316 -11.19 4.17 -2.59
C GLU A 316 -9.85 3.69 -2.03
N ILE A 317 -9.24 2.70 -2.69
CA ILE A 317 -7.89 2.21 -2.35
C ILE A 317 -6.88 3.34 -2.48
N PHE A 318 -6.94 4.10 -3.58
CA PHE A 318 -6.03 5.22 -3.79
C PHE A 318 -6.26 6.35 -2.79
N CYS A 319 -7.50 6.63 -2.37
CA CYS A 319 -7.76 7.55 -1.26
C CYS A 319 -7.09 7.11 0.05
N GLY A 320 -7.10 5.80 0.35
CA GLY A 320 -6.33 5.24 1.46
C GLY A 320 -4.83 5.51 1.34
N LEU A 321 -4.26 5.26 0.15
CA LEU A 321 -2.85 5.49 -0.14
C LEU A 321 -2.47 6.98 -0.06
N SER A 322 -3.25 7.89 -0.64
CA SER A 322 -2.99 9.34 -0.63
C SER A 322 -3.32 10.00 0.71
N GLY A 323 -3.95 9.27 1.64
CA GLY A 323 -4.31 9.82 2.94
C GLY A 323 -5.57 10.69 2.89
N ASP A 324 -6.36 10.59 1.83
CA ASP A 324 -7.59 11.36 1.66
C ASP A 324 -8.77 10.67 2.34
N GLY A 325 -9.36 11.34 3.33
CA GLY A 325 -10.55 10.88 4.03
C GLY A 325 -11.83 11.58 3.61
N ASP A 326 -11.77 12.52 2.66
CA ASP A 326 -12.95 13.16 2.11
C ASP A 326 -13.64 12.24 1.11
N VAL A 327 -14.96 12.08 1.23
CA VAL A 327 -15.77 11.24 0.35
C VAL A 327 -15.88 11.85 -1.04
N GLY A 328 -15.79 13.19 -1.16
CA GLY A 328 -15.93 13.90 -2.42
C GLY A 328 -14.64 13.99 -3.26
N ASN A 329 -13.46 13.73 -2.67
CA ASN A 329 -12.18 14.03 -3.31
C ASN A 329 -11.51 12.81 -3.97
N ARG A 330 -12.32 11.96 -4.62
CA ARG A 330 -11.80 10.83 -5.41
C ARG A 330 -11.10 11.35 -6.67
N ARG A 331 -9.96 10.75 -7.02
CA ARG A 331 -9.24 11.08 -8.26
C ARG A 331 -9.85 10.32 -9.43
N SER A 332 -9.84 10.94 -10.61
CA SER A 332 -10.18 10.24 -11.85
C SER A 332 -9.15 9.15 -12.15
N LEU A 333 -9.49 8.23 -13.06
CA LEU A 333 -8.59 7.16 -13.49
C LEU A 333 -7.28 7.75 -14.02
N GLN A 334 -7.38 8.80 -14.84
CA GLN A 334 -6.22 9.51 -15.39
C GLN A 334 -5.30 10.05 -14.31
N GLN A 335 -5.85 10.79 -13.35
CA GLN A 335 -5.08 11.39 -12.25
C GLN A 335 -4.45 10.31 -11.38
N MET A 336 -5.23 9.31 -10.97
CA MET A 336 -4.73 8.18 -10.18
C MET A 336 -3.58 7.47 -10.90
N ALA A 337 -3.76 7.11 -12.17
CA ALA A 337 -2.76 6.37 -12.93
C ALA A 337 -1.48 7.19 -13.13
N ARG A 338 -1.57 8.50 -13.39
CA ARG A 338 -0.38 9.37 -13.46
C ARG A 338 0.35 9.50 -12.13
N LEU A 339 -0.39 9.68 -11.04
CA LEU A 339 0.19 9.71 -9.68
C LEU A 339 0.82 8.37 -9.28
N LEU A 340 0.48 7.28 -9.97
CA LEU A 340 1.11 5.96 -9.89
C LEU A 340 2.17 5.71 -10.97
N ASP A 341 2.54 6.72 -11.76
CA ASP A 341 3.55 6.70 -12.83
C ASP A 341 3.18 5.82 -14.06
N LEU A 342 1.89 5.54 -14.28
CA LEU A 342 1.41 4.64 -15.35
C LEU A 342 1.08 5.33 -16.69
N HIS A 343 1.04 6.66 -16.73
CA HIS A 343 0.88 7.48 -17.95
C HIS A 343 -0.16 6.94 -18.96
N PRO A 344 -1.47 6.95 -18.62
CA PRO A 344 -2.48 6.42 -19.51
C PRO A 344 -2.66 7.25 -20.78
N THR A 345 -2.99 6.57 -21.88
CA THR A 345 -3.30 7.17 -23.18
C THR A 345 -4.58 6.56 -23.73
N PHE A 346 -5.32 7.35 -24.52
CA PHE A 346 -6.60 6.94 -25.14
C PHE A 346 -7.60 6.38 -24.10
N LEU A 347 -7.79 7.13 -23.00
CA LEU A 347 -8.88 6.87 -22.06
C LEU A 347 -10.23 7.07 -22.73
N HIS A 348 -11.33 6.54 -22.18
CA HIS A 348 -12.62 6.43 -22.87
C HIS A 348 -12.60 5.44 -24.04
N ASN A 349 -11.68 4.48 -23.94
CA ASN A 349 -11.73 3.20 -24.62
C ASN A 349 -11.87 2.17 -23.50
N ALA A 350 -13.00 1.46 -23.43
CA ALA A 350 -13.29 0.59 -22.28
C ALA A 350 -12.15 -0.43 -22.03
N GLY A 351 -11.53 -0.95 -23.10
CA GLY A 351 -10.41 -1.89 -23.00
C GLY A 351 -9.15 -1.28 -22.37
N ASN A 352 -8.82 -0.04 -22.73
CA ASN A 352 -7.71 0.69 -22.12
C ASN A 352 -8.02 1.00 -20.65
N ASP A 353 -9.23 1.45 -20.35
CA ASP A 353 -9.64 1.90 -19.01
C ASP A 353 -9.65 0.73 -18.03
N ALA A 354 -10.18 -0.42 -18.43
CA ALA A 354 -10.09 -1.67 -17.67
C ALA A 354 -8.61 -2.10 -17.45
N HIS A 355 -7.76 -1.96 -18.47
CA HIS A 355 -6.35 -2.33 -18.35
C HIS A 355 -5.57 -1.42 -17.40
N TYR A 356 -5.70 -0.09 -17.54
CA TYR A 356 -5.06 0.86 -16.65
C TYR A 356 -5.59 0.77 -15.22
N THR A 357 -6.88 0.45 -15.03
CA THR A 357 -7.45 0.13 -13.71
C THR A 357 -6.76 -1.08 -13.08
N MET A 358 -6.55 -2.16 -13.82
CA MET A 358 -5.81 -3.33 -13.35
C MET A 358 -4.34 -3.03 -13.05
N LEU A 359 -3.67 -2.23 -13.89
CA LEU A 359 -2.28 -1.81 -13.66
C LEU A 359 -2.17 -0.97 -12.37
N ALA A 360 -3.09 -0.02 -12.16
CA ALA A 360 -3.13 0.79 -10.95
C ALA A 360 -3.37 -0.05 -9.69
N LEU A 361 -4.30 -1.00 -9.74
CA LEU A 361 -4.50 -1.96 -8.65
C LEU A 361 -3.22 -2.74 -8.37
N ARG A 362 -2.61 -3.34 -9.40
CA ARG A 362 -1.40 -4.15 -9.26
C ARG A 362 -0.27 -3.35 -8.65
N GLU A 363 -0.09 -2.09 -9.06
CA GLU A 363 0.94 -1.20 -8.57
C GLU A 363 0.76 -0.87 -7.07
N MET A 364 -0.48 -0.68 -6.63
CA MET A 364 -0.79 -0.48 -5.21
C MET A 364 -0.71 -1.77 -4.39
N ALA A 365 -1.17 -2.89 -4.92
CA ALA A 365 -1.34 -4.15 -4.18
C ALA A 365 -0.08 -5.04 -4.16
N SER A 366 0.85 -4.85 -5.11
CA SER A 366 2.11 -5.62 -5.15
C SER A 366 3.21 -5.00 -4.28
N GLY A 367 3.07 -3.72 -3.90
CA GLY A 367 4.10 -3.00 -3.14
C GLY A 367 4.13 -3.31 -1.64
N GLU A 368 4.90 -2.50 -0.90
CA GLU A 368 5.02 -2.59 0.56
C GLU A 368 3.75 -2.13 1.28
N GLN A 369 3.81 -2.02 2.61
CA GLN A 369 2.73 -1.42 3.39
C GLN A 369 2.45 0.02 2.98
N LEU A 370 1.20 0.42 3.17
CA LEU A 370 0.61 1.67 2.72
C LEU A 370 1.48 2.89 3.05
N ASP A 371 1.90 3.03 4.30
CA ASP A 371 2.66 4.20 4.74
C ASP A 371 4.08 4.24 4.15
N ILE A 372 4.67 3.08 3.86
CA ILE A 372 5.99 2.97 3.21
C ILE A 372 5.84 3.35 1.74
N GLN A 373 4.84 2.82 1.05
CA GLN A 373 4.55 3.20 -0.33
C GLN A 373 4.28 4.70 -0.46
N ARG A 374 3.49 5.27 0.46
CA ARG A 374 3.20 6.71 0.44
C ARG A 374 4.48 7.54 0.59
N GLU A 375 5.32 7.24 1.58
CA GLU A 375 6.55 8.01 1.82
C GLU A 375 7.56 7.83 0.67
N ARG A 376 7.64 6.63 0.07
CA ARG A 376 8.49 6.39 -1.10
C ARG A 376 8.05 7.21 -2.31
N ARG A 377 6.74 7.28 -2.59
CA ARG A 377 6.19 8.01 -3.74
C ARG A 377 6.22 9.51 -3.54
N TRP A 378 5.92 9.97 -2.32
CA TRP A 378 5.76 11.39 -2.01
C TRP A 378 6.54 11.78 -0.75
N PRO A 379 7.88 11.73 -0.81
CA PRO A 379 8.73 11.94 0.34
C PRO A 379 8.54 13.35 0.91
N ASN A 380 8.34 13.44 2.24
CA ASN A 380 8.08 14.68 2.97
C ASN A 380 6.79 15.45 2.59
N ARG A 381 5.93 14.94 1.71
CA ARG A 381 4.73 15.66 1.23
C ARG A 381 3.49 15.45 2.11
N THR A 382 3.66 15.03 3.36
CA THR A 382 2.57 14.82 4.32
C THR A 382 2.76 15.66 5.58
N GLY A 383 1.73 16.40 5.97
CA GLY A 383 1.74 17.20 7.19
C GLY A 383 2.55 18.50 7.12
N GLU A 384 2.76 19.04 5.92
CA GLU A 384 3.32 20.39 5.70
C GLU A 384 2.31 21.51 6.01
N THR A 385 1.01 21.19 6.04
CA THR A 385 -0.05 22.13 6.40
C THR A 385 -0.24 22.23 7.92
N GLU A 386 -0.91 23.29 8.38
CA GLU A 386 -1.26 23.48 9.81
C GLU A 386 -2.00 22.26 10.40
N GLU A 387 -2.75 21.57 9.55
CA GLU A 387 -3.36 20.28 9.83
C GLU A 387 -2.32 19.16 9.65
N ARG A 388 -1.62 18.82 10.73
CA ARG A 388 -0.71 17.65 10.81
C ARG A 388 -1.43 16.35 10.40
N SER A 389 -1.51 16.08 9.10
CA SER A 389 -2.26 14.98 8.51
C SER A 389 -1.36 14.08 7.69
N VAL A 390 -1.86 12.88 7.36
CA VAL A 390 -1.19 11.95 6.43
C VAL A 390 -1.61 12.18 4.97
N LYS A 391 -2.43 13.20 4.70
CA LYS A 391 -2.86 13.55 3.35
C LYS A 391 -1.67 14.08 2.56
N VAL A 392 -1.47 13.53 1.37
CA VAL A 392 -0.44 13.94 0.43
C VAL A 392 -0.86 15.27 -0.22
N GLN A 393 0.08 16.22 -0.23
CA GLN A 393 -0.09 17.47 -0.97
C GLN A 393 0.44 17.27 -2.39
N PHE A 394 -0.46 17.07 -3.35
CA PHE A 394 -0.13 17.01 -4.78
C PHE A 394 0.10 18.43 -5.34
N ARG A 395 1.00 18.56 -6.31
CA ARG A 395 1.22 19.81 -7.03
C ARG A 395 0.17 19.94 -8.13
N GLU A 396 -0.04 21.15 -8.62
CA GLU A 396 -1.06 21.43 -9.64
C GLU A 396 -0.73 20.76 -10.98
N ASP A 397 0.54 20.76 -11.40
CA ASP A 397 1.06 20.09 -12.61
C ASP A 397 0.86 18.57 -12.60
N GLU A 398 0.88 17.96 -11.42
CA GLU A 398 0.61 16.52 -11.26
C GLU A 398 -0.88 16.18 -11.39
N LEU A 399 -1.77 17.15 -11.12
CA LEU A 399 -3.22 16.95 -11.14
C LEU A 399 -3.84 17.37 -12.47
N ASP A 400 -3.24 18.33 -13.16
CA ASP A 400 -3.68 18.88 -14.44
C ASP A 400 -2.49 19.01 -15.40
N PRO A 401 -2.41 18.16 -16.46
CA PRO A 401 -1.31 18.20 -17.42
C PRO A 401 -1.32 19.45 -18.30
N ASP A 402 -2.46 20.15 -18.37
CA ASP A 402 -2.64 21.37 -19.15
C ASP A 402 -2.32 22.61 -18.31
N CYS A 403 -1.98 22.44 -17.03
CA CYS A 403 -1.45 23.49 -16.19
C CYS A 403 -0.11 23.95 -16.75
N GLU A 404 -0.02 25.22 -17.18
CA GLU A 404 1.25 25.84 -17.53
C GLU A 404 2.16 25.84 -16.30
N ASP A 405 3.16 24.95 -16.31
CA ASP A 405 4.10 24.72 -15.21
C ASP A 405 5.08 25.89 -15.04
N THR A 406 4.53 27.04 -14.66
CA THR A 406 5.27 28.26 -14.38
C THR A 406 6.20 28.05 -13.20
N GLN A 407 5.86 27.17 -12.24
CA GLN A 407 6.66 26.92 -11.06
C GLN A 407 7.88 26.03 -11.34
N ALA A 408 7.78 24.95 -12.13
CA ALA A 408 8.98 24.19 -12.51
C ALA A 408 9.85 24.97 -13.49
N VAL A 409 9.28 25.83 -14.33
CA VAL A 409 10.06 26.80 -15.11
C VAL A 409 10.83 27.73 -14.17
N LEU A 410 10.20 28.28 -13.13
CA LEU A 410 10.86 29.12 -12.13
C LEU A 410 11.92 28.36 -11.31
N ASP A 411 11.64 27.13 -10.88
CA ASP A 411 12.57 26.29 -10.12
C ASP A 411 13.77 25.85 -10.99
N SER A 412 13.55 25.63 -12.29
CA SER A 412 14.60 25.30 -13.26
C SER A 412 15.51 26.49 -13.63
N LEU A 413 15.05 27.72 -13.43
CA LEU A 413 15.83 28.93 -13.67
C LEU A 413 16.85 29.23 -12.55
N GLY A 414 16.82 28.46 -11.45
CA GLY A 414 17.74 28.62 -10.32
C GLY A 414 17.56 29.95 -9.59
N ALA A 415 18.10 30.05 -8.37
CA ALA A 415 18.01 31.22 -7.48
C ALA A 415 18.71 32.50 -7.99
N GLY A 416 18.92 32.62 -9.30
CA GLY A 416 19.66 33.69 -9.96
C GLY A 416 18.80 34.53 -10.92
N TYR A 417 17.49 34.36 -11.01
CA TYR A 417 16.65 35.09 -11.97
C TYR A 417 15.41 35.69 -11.30
N ASP A 418 15.25 37.02 -11.41
CA ASP A 418 14.03 37.70 -11.01
C ASP A 418 13.08 37.85 -12.22
N PRO A 419 11.93 37.15 -12.24
CA PRO A 419 11.02 37.13 -13.37
C PRO A 419 10.25 38.44 -13.56
N PHE A 420 10.21 39.34 -12.56
CA PHE A 420 9.54 40.63 -12.68
C PHE A 420 10.46 41.73 -13.20
N THR A 421 11.77 41.59 -13.00
CA THR A 421 12.75 42.59 -13.45
C THR A 421 13.61 42.13 -14.62
N GLY A 422 13.58 40.83 -14.95
CA GLY A 422 14.32 40.24 -16.07
C GLY A 422 15.85 40.23 -15.88
N LYS A 423 16.33 40.36 -14.63
CA LYS A 423 17.75 40.45 -14.30
C LYS A 423 18.28 39.14 -13.72
N LEU A 424 19.46 38.74 -14.20
CA LEU A 424 20.29 37.72 -13.56
C LEU A 424 20.92 38.31 -12.29
N LEU A 425 20.60 37.75 -11.13
CA LEU A 425 21.27 38.00 -9.85
C LEU A 425 22.66 37.35 -9.92
N GLY A 426 23.61 38.06 -10.55
CA GLY A 426 25.00 37.66 -10.64
C GLY A 426 25.69 37.66 -9.27
N ALA A 427 26.52 36.65 -9.06
CA ALA A 427 27.39 36.50 -7.91
C ALA A 427 28.12 37.80 -7.57
N LEU A 428 27.99 38.27 -6.32
CA LEU A 428 28.86 39.30 -5.76
C LEU A 428 30.25 38.69 -5.53
N GLY A 429 31.03 38.60 -6.60
CA GLY A 429 32.47 38.50 -6.54
C GLY A 429 33.07 39.91 -6.48
N GLU A 430 33.92 40.10 -5.48
CA GLU A 430 35.12 40.93 -5.46
C GLU A 430 35.28 41.94 -6.61
N ASP A 431 35.21 43.24 -6.28
CA ASP A 431 35.99 44.27 -6.97
C ASP A 431 36.70 45.12 -5.91
N ASP A 432 38.01 44.88 -5.86
CA ASP A 432 39.08 45.70 -5.34
C ASP A 432 39.25 46.91 -6.28
N ASP A 433 39.32 48.14 -5.74
CA ASP A 433 40.18 49.21 -6.26
C ASP A 433 40.08 50.49 -5.39
N SER A 434 41.15 50.67 -4.61
CA SER A 434 42.01 51.87 -4.50
C SER A 434 41.49 53.30 -4.71
N ASP A 435 41.92 54.14 -3.75
CA ASP A 435 42.39 55.54 -3.86
C ASP A 435 41.43 56.68 -4.27
N TYR A 436 41.10 57.58 -3.32
CA TYR A 436 41.74 58.90 -3.13
C TYR A 436 40.96 59.75 -2.08
N ASP A 437 41.74 60.41 -1.21
CA ASP A 437 41.47 61.43 -0.16
C ASP A 437 40.80 61.05 1.17
#